data_AF-A0A350LVE3-F1
#
_entry.id   AF-A0A350LVE3-F1
#
_cell.length_a   1.000
_cell.length_b   1.000
_cell.length_c   1.000
_cell.angle_alpha   90.00
_cell.angle_beta   90.00
_cell.angle_gamma   90.00
#
_symmetry.space_group_name_H-M   'P 1'
#
loop_
_entity.id
_entity.type
_entity.pdbx_description
1 polymer ?
#
loop_
_entity_poly.entity_id
_entity_poly.type
_entity_poly.pdbx_seq_one_letter_code
_entity_poly.pdbx_strand_id
1 'polypeptide(L)' 'IKVVEELFSAARAEFKHLEYYYFHNCLYEGVWRDNARRWNAQTPTWEVLNTYGPDYKCIFVGDASMSPYEIAYPGG' A
#
# COMPACT_ATOMS: atom_id res chain seq x y z
N ILE A 1 10.45 8.77 -5.11
CA ILE A 1 8.99 8.56 -5.28
C ILE A 1 8.54 9.44 -6.44
N LYS A 2 8.74 8.99 -7.68
CA LYS A 2 8.32 9.71 -8.89
C LYS A 2 7.88 8.70 -9.94
N VAL A 3 8.68 7.64 -10.07
CA VAL A 3 8.35 6.42 -10.83
C VAL A 3 7.05 5.76 -10.36
N VAL A 4 6.82 5.66 -9.04
CA VAL A 4 5.56 5.11 -8.50
C VAL A 4 4.38 6.02 -8.81
N GLU A 5 4.54 7.34 -8.65
CA GLU A 5 3.47 8.29 -8.98
C GLU A 5 3.11 8.27 -10.47
N GLU A 6 4.12 8.16 -11.35
CA GLU A 6 3.92 8.03 -12.80
C GLU A 6 3.22 6.71 -13.17
N LEU A 7 3.60 5.59 -12.55
CA LEU A 7 2.95 4.29 -12.74
C LEU A 7 1.47 4.33 -12.34
N PHE A 8 1.16 4.90 -11.17
CA PHE A 8 -0.22 5.01 -10.68
C PHE A 8 -1.04 6.04 -11.45
N SER A 9 -0.41 7.12 -11.96
CA SER A 9 -1.08 8.09 -12.83
C SER A 9 -1.48 7.48 -14.17
N ALA A 10 -0.58 6.71 -14.79
CA ALA A 10 -0.86 6.00 -16.05
C ALA A 10 -1.93 4.90 -15.89
N ALA A 11 -1.90 4.16 -14.78
CA ALA A 11 -2.85 3.09 -14.49
C ALA A 11 -4.28 3.59 -14.24
N ARG A 12 -4.46 4.83 -13.78
CA ARG A 12 -5.79 5.39 -13.43
C ARG A 12 -6.74 5.50 -14.63
N ALA A 13 -6.22 5.53 -15.85
CA ALA A 13 -7.03 5.56 -17.08
C ALA A 13 -7.61 4.18 -17.45
N GLU A 14 -6.97 3.09 -17.02
CA GLU A 14 -7.36 1.71 -17.29
C GLU A 14 -8.24 1.12 -16.17
N PHE A 15 -8.04 1.55 -14.92
CA PHE A 15 -8.79 1.03 -13.77
C PHE A 15 -9.89 2.00 -13.32
N LYS A 16 -11.15 1.54 -13.42
CA LYS A 16 -12.35 2.31 -13.01
C LYS A 16 -12.34 2.67 -11.52
N HIS A 17 -11.69 1.85 -10.68
CA HIS A 17 -11.52 2.07 -9.25
C HIS A 17 -10.09 1.66 -8.85
N LEU A 18 -9.24 2.64 -8.56
CA LEU A 18 -7.88 2.43 -8.09
C LEU A 18 -7.68 3.25 -6.81
N GLU A 19 -7.64 2.56 -5.67
CA GLU A 19 -7.32 3.13 -4.37
C GLU A 19 -5.87 2.79 -4.05
N TYR A 20 -5.09 3.78 -3.63
CA TYR A 20 -3.68 3.60 -3.32
C TYR A 20 -3.38 4.05 -1.89
N TYR A 21 -2.40 3.38 -1.30
CA TYR A 21 -1.97 3.59 0.07
C TYR A 21 -0.45 3.48 0.17
N TYR A 22 0.14 4.30 1.01
CA TYR A 22 1.53 4.25 1.41
C TYR A 22 1.67 3.41 2.68
N PHE A 23 2.72 2.61 2.76
CA PHE A 23 3.04 1.79 3.93
C PHE A 23 4.52 1.98 4.30
N HIS A 24 4.88 1.67 5.54
CA HIS A 24 6.25 1.73 6.02
C HIS A 24 6.80 0.31 6.15
N ASN A 25 7.61 -0.09 5.18
CA ASN A 25 8.22 -1.43 5.04
C ASN A 25 7.20 -2.55 4.85
N CYS A 26 6.25 -2.78 5.76
CA CYS A 26 5.26 -3.85 5.63
C CYS A 26 3.89 -3.46 6.20
N LEU A 27 2.86 -4.19 5.80
CA LEU A 27 1.46 -3.96 6.17
C LEU A 27 1.15 -4.56 7.55
N TYR A 28 1.61 -3.90 8.59
CA TYR A 28 1.27 -4.26 9.97
C TYR A 28 0.20 -3.32 10.53
N GLU A 29 0.63 -2.18 11.07
CA GLU A 29 -0.21 -1.35 11.94
C GLU A 29 -1.21 -0.49 11.18
N GLY A 30 -0.77 0.09 10.06
CA GLY A 30 -1.63 0.93 9.26
C GLY A 30 -0.94 1.52 8.05
N VAL A 31 -1.77 2.11 7.21
CA VAL A 31 -1.40 2.68 5.93
C VAL A 31 -1.85 4.13 5.84
N TRP A 32 -1.29 4.89 4.90
CA TRP A 32 -1.58 6.30 4.72
C TRP A 32 -2.05 6.59 3.31
N ARG A 33 -3.01 7.50 3.14
CA ARG A 33 -3.41 7.99 1.81
C ARG A 33 -2.48 9.08 1.26
N ASP A 34 -1.68 9.69 2.14
CA ASP A 34 -0.72 10.74 1.80
C ASP A 34 0.68 10.32 2.20
N ASN A 35 1.67 10.60 1.35
CA ASN A 35 3.08 10.31 1.57
C ASN A 35 3.68 11.06 2.77
N ALA A 36 3.04 12.14 3.23
CA ALA A 36 3.40 12.83 4.47
C ALA A 36 3.31 11.94 5.71
N ARG A 37 2.66 10.76 5.61
CA ARG A 37 2.61 9.69 6.63
C ARG A 37 2.36 10.24 8.03
N ARG A 38 1.41 11.18 8.13
CA ARG A 38 1.07 11.82 9.40
C ARG A 38 0.42 10.80 10.32
N TRP A 39 0.87 10.74 11.56
CA TRP A 39 0.37 9.82 12.58
C TRP A 39 -1.16 9.92 12.80
N ASN A 40 -1.73 11.11 12.64
CA ASN A 40 -3.17 11.34 12.80
C ASN A 40 -4.03 10.99 11.58
N ALA A 41 -3.42 10.54 10.47
CA ALA A 41 -4.11 10.20 9.23
C ALA A 41 -3.83 8.76 8.79
N GLN A 42 -3.49 7.89 9.76
CA GLN A 42 -3.24 6.48 9.53
C GLN A 42 -4.58 5.73 9.47
N THR A 43 -4.78 4.94 8.43
CA THR A 43 -5.89 3.98 8.32
C THR A 43 -5.38 2.60 8.75
N PRO A 44 -6.04 1.91 9.70
CA PRO A 44 -5.64 0.57 10.10
C PRO A 44 -5.64 -0.40 8.91
N THR A 45 -4.58 -1.20 8.76
CA THR A 45 -4.45 -2.16 7.64
C THR A 45 -5.65 -3.11 7.59
N TRP A 46 -6.09 -3.60 8.75
CA TRP A 46 -7.25 -4.49 8.86
C TRP A 46 -8.56 -3.87 8.38
N GLU A 47 -8.74 -2.56 8.54
CA GLU A 47 -9.92 -1.87 8.02
C GLU A 47 -9.93 -1.91 6.50
N VAL A 48 -8.78 -1.66 5.88
CA VAL A 48 -8.59 -1.74 4.43
C VAL A 48 -8.87 -3.16 3.92
N LEU A 49 -8.30 -4.18 4.57
CA LEU A 49 -8.47 -5.58 4.19
C LEU A 49 -9.93 -6.05 4.30
N ASN A 50 -10.69 -5.54 5.27
CA ASN A 50 -12.11 -5.88 5.45
C ASN A 50 -13.05 -5.05 4.55
N THR A 51 -12.57 -3.95 3.96
CA THR A 51 -13.37 -3.08 3.10
C THR A 51 -13.50 -3.65 1.68
N TYR A 52 -12.45 -4.31 1.19
CA TYR A 52 -12.40 -4.79 -0.19
C TYR A 52 -12.75 -6.28 -0.28
N GLY A 53 -13.78 -6.58 -1.06
CA GLY A 53 -14.22 -7.96 -1.31
C GLY A 53 -13.26 -8.76 -2.21
N PRO A 54 -13.57 -10.04 -2.47
CA PRO A 54 -12.70 -10.97 -3.20
C PRO A 54 -12.42 -10.58 -4.66
N ASP A 55 -13.22 -9.68 -5.22
CA ASP A 55 -13.06 -9.17 -6.59
C ASP A 55 -11.90 -8.17 -6.71
N TYR A 56 -11.44 -7.60 -5.60
CA TYR A 56 -10.32 -6.68 -5.58
C TYR A 56 -8.99 -7.41 -5.69
N LYS A 57 -8.05 -6.80 -6.41
CA LYS A 57 -6.65 -7.26 -6.50
C LYS A 57 -5.77 -6.29 -5.74
N CYS A 58 -4.91 -6.84 -4.88
CA CYS A 58 -3.94 -6.07 -4.11
C CYS A 58 -2.56 -6.19 -4.75
N ILE A 59 -1.90 -5.05 -4.96
CA ILE A 59 -0.56 -4.96 -5.56
C ILE A 59 0.32 -4.17 -4.60
N PHE A 60 1.41 -4.78 -4.16
CA PHE A 60 2.39 -4.14 -3.27
C PHE A 60 3.59 -3.70 -4.10
N VAL A 61 3.96 -2.42 -3.98
CA VAL A 61 5.11 -1.83 -4.66
C VAL A 61 6.04 -1.25 -3.62
N GLY A 62 7.22 -1.85 -3.47
CA GLY A 62 8.31 -1.35 -2.65
C GLY A 62 9.58 -1.23 -3.48
N ASP A 63 10.58 -0.56 -2.95
CA ASP A 63 11.90 -0.37 -3.56
C ASP A 63 12.82 -1.60 -3.41
N ALA A 64 12.29 -2.71 -2.90
CA ALA A 64 13.01 -3.95 -2.59
C ALA A 64 14.22 -3.74 -1.65
N SER A 65 14.30 -2.60 -0.95
CA SER A 65 15.27 -2.38 0.13
C SER A 65 14.80 -2.98 1.47
N MET A 66 13.55 -3.45 1.50
CA MET A 66 13.02 -4.30 2.56
C MET A 66 13.91 -5.52 2.75
N SER A 67 14.24 -5.83 4.01
CA SER A 67 14.98 -7.04 4.34
C SER A 67 14.16 -8.25 3.89
N PRO A 68 14.76 -9.29 3.29
CA PRO A 68 14.05 -10.52 2.93
C PRO A 68 13.25 -11.14 4.09
N TYR A 69 13.66 -10.87 5.34
CA TYR A 69 12.96 -11.28 6.55
C TYR A 69 11.56 -10.65 6.69
N GLU A 70 11.39 -9.40 6.26
CA GLU A 70 10.13 -8.64 6.37
C GLU A 70 8.99 -9.22 5.52
N ILE A 71 9.33 -10.08 4.55
CA ILE A 71 8.38 -10.72 3.62
C ILE A 71 8.30 -12.24 3.88
N ALA A 72 9.41 -12.88 4.25
CA ALA A 72 9.49 -14.33 4.36
C ALA A 72 9.04 -14.89 5.73
N TYR A 73 9.03 -14.07 6.79
CA TYR A 73 8.75 -14.54 8.15
C TYR A 73 7.52 -13.82 8.77
N PRO A 74 6.66 -14.56 9.50
CA PRO A 74 5.58 -13.95 10.28
C PRO A 74 6.15 -12.98 11.33
N GLY A 75 5.76 -11.71 11.25
CA GLY A 75 6.19 -10.66 12.19
C GLY A 75 7.31 -9.74 11.68
N GLY A 76 7.96 -10.12 10.58
CA GLY A 76 9.06 -9.38 9.97
C GLY A 76 10.44 -9.72 10.54
#